data_AF-A0A972QNI4-F1
#
_entry.id   AF-A0A972QNI4-F1
#
_cell.length_a   1.000
_cell.length_b   1.000
_cell.length_c   1.000
_cell.angle_alpha   90.00
_cell.angle_beta   90.00
_cell.angle_gamma   90.00
#
_symmetry.space_group_name_H-M   'P 1'
#
loop_
_entity.id
_entity.type
_entity.pdbx_description
1 polymer ?
#
loop_
_entity_poly.entity_id
_entity_poly.type
_entity_poly.pdbx_seq_one_letter_code
_entity_poly.pdbx_strand_id
1 'polypeptide(L)' 'MLEIKKTAIAFDENELIKLEGIIIDEDEAEALKFLKRAIYNKIAKGQQDRLKSHLDTRENPMEGFRRNDP' A
#
# COMPACT_ATOMS: atom_id res chain seq x y z
N MET A 1 -11.48 -9.11 11.54
CA MET A 1 -10.52 -9.19 12.66
C MET A 1 -9.48 -8.10 12.44
N LEU A 2 -9.35 -7.15 13.36
CA LEU A 2 -8.32 -6.11 13.26
C LEU A 2 -7.00 -6.70 13.74
N GLU A 3 -6.14 -7.09 12.81
CA GLU A 3 -4.77 -7.51 13.10
C GLU A 3 -3.85 -6.29 13.08
N ILE A 4 -3.07 -6.11 14.15
CA ILE A 4 -2.01 -5.09 14.15
C ILE A 4 -0.89 -5.59 13.23
N LYS A 5 -0.67 -4.88 12.13
CA LYS A 5 0.39 -5.18 11.14
C LYS A 5 1.43 -4.07 11.14
N LYS A 6 2.70 -4.45 11.18
CA LYS A 6 3.83 -3.54 11.01
C LYS A 6 4.16 -3.44 9.52
N THR A 7 4.30 -2.21 9.04
CA THR A 7 4.71 -1.92 7.66
C THR A 7 5.75 -0.82 7.68
N ALA A 8 6.86 -1.03 6.96
CA ALA A 8 7.81 0.04 6.67
C ALA A 8 7.27 0.88 5.52
N ILE A 9 7.30 2.20 5.67
CA ILE A 9 6.92 3.15 4.61
C ILE A 9 8.11 4.06 4.36
N ALA A 10 8.52 4.13 3.09
CA ALA A 10 9.52 5.09 2.66
C ALA A 10 8.84 6.44 2.43
N PHE A 11 9.42 7.50 3.00
CA PHE A 11 9.05 8.88 2.72
C PHE A 11 10.05 9.49 1.76
N ASP A 12 9.56 10.32 0.84
CA ASP A 12 10.42 11.22 0.08
C ASP A 12 10.78 12.48 0.88
N GLU A 13 11.68 13.29 0.33
CA GLU A 13 12.17 14.51 0.98
C GLU A 13 11.04 15.51 1.30
N ASN A 14 10.09 15.69 0.38
CA ASN A 14 8.99 16.64 0.57
C ASN A 14 8.01 16.14 1.65
N GLU A 15 7.77 14.83 1.70
CA GLU A 15 6.97 14.21 2.75
C GLU A 15 7.63 14.36 4.13
N LEU A 16 8.96 14.25 4.22
CA LEU A 16 9.70 14.45 5.47
C LEU A 16 9.64 15.90 5.95
N ILE A 17 9.91 16.87 5.07
CA ILE A 17 9.82 18.31 5.41
C ILE A 17 8.41 18.66 5.90
N LYS A 18 7.39 18.11 5.24
CA LYS A 18 6.01 18.33 5.64
C LYS A 18 5.69 17.71 7.00
N LEU A 19 6.19 16.51 7.28
CA LEU A 19 6.03 15.87 8.58
C LEU A 19 6.71 16.69 9.69
N GLU A 20 7.91 17.21 9.43
CA GLU A 20 8.62 18.09 10.37
C GLU A 20 7.80 19.35 10.68
N GLY A 21 7.26 20.03 9.66
CA GLY A 21 6.37 21.19 9.86
C GLY A 21 5.15 20.86 10.71
N ILE A 22 4.46 19.75 10.45
CA ILE A 22 3.31 19.30 11.26
C ILE A 22 3.69 19.08 12.73
N ILE A 23 4.87 18.51 12.99
CA ILE A 23 5.34 18.26 14.36
C ILE A 23 5.65 19.58 15.07
N ILE A 24 6.31 20.52 14.39
CA ILE A 24 6.67 21.83 14.95
C ILE A 24 5.42 22.66 15.26
N ASP A 25 4.45 22.64 14.34
CA ASP A 25 3.23 23.45 14.45
C ASP A 25 2.15 22.79 15.33
N GLU A 26 2.36 21.54 15.77
CA GLU A 26 1.39 20.72 16.49
C GLU A 26 0.00 20.65 15.79
N ASP A 27 -0.01 20.71 14.46
CA ASP A 27 -1.25 20.75 13.66
C ASP A 27 -1.86 19.34 13.50
N GLU A 28 -2.75 18.99 14.42
CA GLU A 28 -3.48 17.71 14.40
C GLU A 28 -4.30 17.49 13.12
N ALA A 29 -4.87 18.56 12.54
CA ALA A 29 -5.72 18.44 11.36
C ALA A 29 -4.87 18.09 10.14
N GLU A 30 -3.70 18.71 10.01
CA GLU A 30 -2.76 18.39 8.94
C GLU A 30 -2.07 17.05 9.16
N ALA A 31 -1.81 16.65 10.41
CA ALA A 31 -1.34 15.32 10.76
C ALA A 31 -2.28 14.22 10.23
N LEU A 32 -3.59 14.37 10.45
CA LEU A 32 -4.56 13.39 9.96
C LEU A 32 -4.56 13.29 8.43
N LYS A 33 -4.49 14.44 7.74
CA LYS A 33 -4.40 14.47 6.27
C LYS A 33 -3.11 13.81 5.78
N PHE A 34 -2.00 14.07 6.46
CA PHE A 34 -0.70 13.47 6.15
C PHE A 34 -0.75 11.94 6.31
N LEU A 35 -1.26 11.43 7.43
CA LEU A 35 -1.41 9.99 7.67
C LEU A 35 -2.25 9.33 6.56
N LYS A 36 -3.36 9.94 6.16
CA LYS A 36 -4.20 9.39 5.08
C LYS A 36 -3.46 9.36 3.74
N ARG A 37 -2.75 10.42 3.38
CA ARG A 37 -2.11 10.55 2.06
C ARG A 37 -0.78 9.79 1.97
N ALA A 38 0.09 9.94 2.97
CA ALA A 38 1.45 9.41 2.94
C ALA A 38 1.54 7.97 3.48
N ILE A 39 0.64 7.56 4.39
CA ILE A 39 0.65 6.20 4.96
C ILE A 39 -0.43 5.34 4.34
N TYR A 40 -1.71 5.69 4.56
CA TYR A 40 -2.82 4.82 4.15
C TYR A 40 -2.84 4.55 2.64
N ASN A 41 -2.71 5.59 1.81
CA ASN A 41 -2.72 5.40 0.36
C ASN A 41 -1.53 4.56 -0.14
N LYS A 42 -0.34 4.68 0.46
CA LYS A 42 0.81 3.86 0.08
C LYS A 42 0.61 2.40 0.45
N ILE A 43 0.05 2.13 1.62
CA ILE A 43 -0.32 0.75 2.03
C ILE A 43 -1.38 0.20 1.08
N ALA A 44 -2.46 0.94 0.84
CA ALA A 44 -3.56 0.50 -0.02
C ALA A 44 -3.07 0.21 -1.45
N LYS A 45 -2.24 1.09 -2.01
CA LYS A 45 -1.63 0.90 -3.32
C LYS A 45 -0.73 -0.33 -3.36
N GLY A 46 0.16 -0.50 -2.37
CA GLY A 46 1.03 -1.68 -2.30
C GLY A 46 0.25 -3.00 -2.18
N GLN A 47 -0.87 -3.01 -1.45
CA GLN A 47 -1.77 -4.17 -1.40
C GLN A 47 -2.45 -4.44 -2.75
N GLN A 48 -2.93 -3.40 -3.42
CA GLN A 48 -3.55 -3.52 -4.74
C GLN A 48 -2.55 -4.03 -5.79
N ASP A 49 -1.34 -3.48 -5.81
CA ASP A 49 -0.30 -3.87 -6.77
C ASP A 49 0.14 -5.32 -6.56
N ARG A 50 0.29 -5.74 -5.29
CA ARG A 50 0.56 -7.14 -4.95
C ARG A 50 -0.58 -8.06 -5.39
N LEU A 51 -1.84 -7.66 -5.18
CA LEU A 51 -2.99 -8.45 -5.62
C LEU A 51 -3.01 -8.60 -7.15
N LYS A 52 -2.75 -7.52 -7.89
CA LYS A 52 -2.65 -7.56 -9.35
C LYS A 52 -1.55 -8.50 -9.82
N SER A 53 -0.34 -8.39 -9.26
CA SER A 53 0.76 -9.30 -9.57
C SER A 53 0.40 -10.76 -9.35
N HIS A 54 -0.32 -11.09 -8.26
CA HIS A 54 -0.80 -12.45 -8.02
C HIS A 54 -1.85 -12.93 -9.05
N LEU A 55 -2.67 -12.05 -9.59
CA LEU A 55 -3.65 -12.37 -10.64
C LEU A 55 -2.98 -12.51 -12.02
N ASP A 56 -2.04 -11.63 -12.35
CA ASP A 56 -1.33 -11.60 -13.63
C ASP A 56 -0.32 -12.74 -13.78
N THR A 57 0.25 -13.23 -12.67
CA THR A 57 1.19 -14.38 -12.67
C THR A 57 0.48 -15.72 -12.93
N ARG A 58 -0.85 -15.78 -12.87
CA ARG A 58 -1.59 -16.96 -13.32
C ARG A 58 -1.64 -16.94 -14.85
N GLU A 59 -0.63 -17.55 -15.48
CA GLU A 59 -0.75 -18.09 -16.83
C GLU A 59 -2.13 -18.76 -16.95
N ASN A 60 -2.86 -18.31 -17.96
CA ASN A 60 -4.24 -18.65 -18.30
C ASN A 60 -4.73 -19.92 -17.57
N PRO A 61 -5.51 -19.81 -16.48
CA PRO A 61 -5.86 -20.96 -15.63
C PRO A 61 -6.58 -22.08 -16.39
N MET A 62 -7.10 -21.78 -17.60
CA MET A 62 -7.70 -22.73 -18.54
C MET A 62 -6.69 -23.68 -19.22
N GLU A 63 -5.39 -23.35 -19.28
CA GLU A 63 -4.39 -24.23 -19.88
C GLU A 63 -4.11 -25.47 -19.02
N GLY A 64 -4.17 -25.33 -17.69
CA GLY A 64 -4.06 -26.46 -16.76
C GLY A 64 -5.21 -27.47 -16.88
N PHE A 65 -6.38 -27.02 -17.33
CA PHE A 65 -7.53 -27.90 -17.57
C PHE A 65 -7.46 -28.61 -18.93
N ARG A 66 -6.81 -28.02 -19.94
CA ARG A 66 -6.65 -28.64 -21.28
C ARG A 66 -5.60 -29.76 -21.35
N ARG A 67 -4.72 -29.87 -20.34
CA ARG A 67 -3.67 -30.91 -20.28
C ARG A 67 -4.11 -32.20 -19.55
N ASN A 68 -5.32 -32.22 -19.00
CA ASN A 68 -5.87 -33.35 -18.25
C ASN A 68 -7.18 -33.90 -18.88
N ASP A 69 -7.29 -33.89 -20.20
CA ASP A 69 -8.26 -34.75 -20.89
C ASP A 69 -7.56 -36.08 -21.26
N PRO A 70 -8.06 -37.25 -20.81
CA PRO A 70 -7.52 -38.56 -21.19
C PRO A 70 -7.73 -38.91 -22.66
#